data_AF-A0A7J0DFI0-F1
#
_entry.id   AF-A0A7J0DFI0-F1
#
_cell.length_a   1.000
_cell.length_b   1.000
_cell.length_c   1.000
_cell.angle_alpha   90.00
_cell.angle_beta   90.00
_cell.angle_gamma   90.00
#
_symmetry.space_group_name_H-M   'P 1'
#
loop_
_entity.id
_entity.type
_entity.pdbx_description
1 polymer ?
#
loop_
_entity_poly.entity_id
_entity_poly.type
_entity_poly.pdbx_seq_one_letter_code
_entity_poly.pdbx_strand_id
1 'polypeptide(L)'
;MPCLLGFHQFCYSCKDVYAIEGVVAGYAKAGIPLEVMWTDIDYMDGYKDFTLDPINFPLEQMRKFVGSLHQNGQKYVVSLDLEVVKEAQIMYGTYIRGMKADIFIKRDGIPYLGVVWPGPVYFPDFSKSPGIFWAEEIQSKATEEVLVKVTGKRSFVLGRSTFLGSGKYTAHWTGDNAATWDDLAYTIPSILSFGIFGIPMVEANICGFARNTTEELCRRWIQHLAFHLLNSKSNYFRIRALMYLRAFYPFARDHSDKNNVRQELYVWDSVAATARKVLWLRYRLLPYLYTLNYEAHTKGMPIPRPIFFSFPQDMTTYEINSQFLLGRDMMVSPVLKPGAVSVDAYFLAGNWFGHPRTSLDSGSR
;
A
#
# COMPACT_ATOMS: atom_id res chain seq x y z
N MET A 1 -14.51 2.24 -7.98
CA MET A 1 -14.11 1.20 -7.00
C MET A 1 -12.93 0.36 -7.44
N PRO A 2 -12.81 -0.09 -8.71
CA PRO A 2 -11.60 -0.81 -9.16
C PRO A 2 -10.31 -0.01 -8.94
N CYS A 3 -10.41 1.33 -8.91
CA CYS A 3 -9.28 2.24 -8.77
C CYS A 3 -8.43 2.05 -7.50
N LEU A 4 -8.97 1.50 -6.41
CA LEU A 4 -8.20 1.26 -5.17
C LEU A 4 -7.43 -0.07 -5.20
N LEU A 5 -7.77 -0.94 -6.14
CA LEU A 5 -7.11 -2.21 -6.38
C LEU A 5 -6.06 -2.07 -7.50
N GLY A 6 -5.97 -0.90 -8.13
CA GLY A 6 -4.93 -0.60 -9.11
C GLY A 6 -3.55 -0.49 -8.47
N PHE A 7 -2.58 0.03 -9.24
CA PHE A 7 -1.24 0.30 -8.73
C PHE A 7 -1.12 1.73 -8.20
N HIS A 8 -0.41 1.89 -7.08
CA HIS A 8 -0.22 3.15 -6.38
C HIS A 8 1.27 3.54 -6.41
N GLN A 9 1.57 4.80 -6.70
CA GLN A 9 2.92 5.35 -6.54
C GLN A 9 2.89 6.42 -5.46
N PHE A 10 3.78 6.30 -4.48
CA PHE A 10 3.94 7.27 -3.43
C PHE A 10 5.33 7.91 -3.52
N CYS A 11 5.35 9.23 -3.58
CA CYS A 11 6.60 9.97 -3.63
C CYS A 11 6.83 10.74 -2.33
N TYR A 12 7.81 10.29 -1.55
CA TYR A 12 8.45 11.06 -0.48
C TYR A 12 9.79 11.53 -1.04
N SER A 13 10.01 12.85 -1.12
CA SER A 13 11.06 13.58 -1.89
C SER A 13 10.64 14.21 -3.21
N CYS A 14 9.37 14.14 -3.61
CA CYS A 14 8.94 14.96 -4.75
C CYS A 14 8.89 16.41 -4.28
N LYS A 15 9.83 17.23 -4.77
CA LYS A 15 10.07 18.56 -4.21
C LYS A 15 9.04 19.60 -4.63
N ASP A 16 8.31 19.35 -5.71
CA ASP A 16 7.32 20.27 -6.27
C ASP A 16 6.27 19.53 -7.13
N VAL A 17 5.28 20.28 -7.61
CA VAL A 17 4.23 19.78 -8.50
C VAL A 17 4.78 19.20 -9.81
N TYR A 18 5.90 19.72 -10.33
CA TYR A 18 6.49 19.25 -11.58
C TYR A 18 7.16 17.88 -11.40
N ALA A 19 7.72 17.61 -10.23
CA ALA A 19 8.29 16.31 -9.88
C ALA A 19 7.21 15.22 -9.89
N ILE A 20 6.03 15.47 -9.31
CA ILE A 20 4.93 14.50 -9.32
C ILE A 20 4.30 14.34 -10.71
N GLU A 21 4.21 15.42 -11.50
CA GLU A 21 3.84 15.34 -12.92
C GLU A 21 4.82 14.48 -13.71
N GLY A 22 6.13 14.67 -13.49
CA GLY A 22 7.19 13.88 -14.09
C GLY A 22 7.10 12.40 -13.76
N VAL A 23 6.74 12.05 -12.52
CA VAL A 23 6.51 10.65 -12.11
C VAL A 23 5.35 10.04 -12.90
N VAL A 24 4.20 10.72 -12.97
CA VAL A 24 3.03 10.24 -13.72
C VAL A 24 3.37 10.07 -15.20
N ALA A 25 4.07 11.04 -15.79
CA ALA A 25 4.53 10.98 -17.17
C ALA A 25 5.52 9.83 -17.41
N GLY A 26 6.41 9.54 -16.44
CA GLY A 26 7.33 8.41 -16.48
C GLY A 26 6.61 7.06 -16.56
N TYR A 27 5.59 6.86 -15.73
CA TYR A 27 4.74 5.66 -15.77
C TYR A 27 4.01 5.53 -17.11
N ALA A 28 3.40 6.61 -17.60
CA ALA A 28 2.70 6.63 -18.88
C ALA A 28 3.65 6.31 -20.05
N LYS A 29 4.83 6.95 -20.10
CA LYS A 29 5.86 6.72 -21.13
C LYS A 29 6.37 5.28 -21.11
N ALA A 30 6.53 4.69 -19.94
CA ALA A 30 6.99 3.31 -19.78
C ALA A 30 5.89 2.26 -20.04
N GLY A 31 4.64 2.68 -20.29
CA GLY A 31 3.50 1.79 -20.49
C GLY A 31 3.14 0.98 -19.24
N ILE A 32 3.46 1.49 -18.05
CA ILE A 32 3.20 0.83 -16.76
C ILE A 32 1.89 1.42 -16.18
N PRO A 33 0.88 0.60 -15.83
CA PRO A 33 -0.34 1.10 -15.22
C PRO A 33 -0.08 1.84 -13.90
N LEU A 34 -0.66 3.04 -13.75
CA LEU A 34 -0.65 3.83 -12.53
C LEU A 34 -2.06 4.37 -12.29
N GLU A 35 -2.67 3.97 -11.19
CA GLU A 35 -4.05 4.34 -10.86
C GLU A 35 -4.11 5.52 -9.91
N VAL A 36 -3.19 5.58 -8.94
CA VAL A 36 -3.21 6.57 -7.86
C VAL A 36 -1.83 7.13 -7.61
N MET A 37 -1.70 8.45 -7.70
CA MET A 37 -0.50 9.18 -7.30
C MET A 37 -0.64 9.68 -5.87
N TRP A 38 0.43 9.60 -5.09
CA TRP A 38 0.47 10.08 -3.71
C TRP A 38 1.62 11.03 -3.47
N THR A 39 1.39 12.00 -2.59
CA THR A 39 2.42 12.89 -2.05
C THR A 39 2.54 12.73 -0.55
N ASP A 40 3.78 12.63 -0.08
CA ASP A 40 4.10 12.76 1.34
C ASP A 40 3.94 14.21 1.83
N ILE A 41 4.31 14.45 3.08
CA ILE A 41 4.37 15.76 3.76
C ILE A 41 5.11 16.87 2.99
N ASP A 42 5.81 16.55 1.89
CA ASP A 42 6.45 17.52 0.99
C ASP A 42 5.47 18.58 0.44
N TYR A 43 4.17 18.23 0.31
CA TYR A 43 3.17 19.19 -0.20
C TYR A 43 2.82 20.30 0.79
N MET A 44 3.08 20.10 2.08
CA MET A 44 2.59 20.94 3.16
C MET A 44 3.47 22.19 3.34
N ASP A 45 2.87 23.33 3.67
CA ASP A 45 3.62 24.53 4.04
C ASP A 45 4.27 24.32 5.41
N GLY A 46 5.59 24.07 5.42
CA GLY A 46 6.34 23.84 6.65
C GLY A 46 5.85 22.63 7.45
N TYR A 47 5.42 21.56 6.76
CA TYR A 47 4.91 20.32 7.38
C TYR A 47 3.63 20.50 8.22
N LYS A 48 2.83 21.53 7.92
CA LYS A 48 1.54 21.79 8.57
C LYS A 48 0.42 21.08 7.83
N ASP A 49 -0.36 20.25 8.52
CA ASP A 49 -1.55 19.64 7.91
C ASP A 49 -2.54 20.69 7.39
N PHE A 50 -3.29 20.32 6.36
CA PHE A 50 -4.32 21.14 5.70
C PHE A 50 -3.79 22.43 5.05
N THR A 51 -2.51 22.44 4.70
CA THR A 51 -1.86 23.53 3.97
C THR A 51 -1.22 23.01 2.68
N LEU A 52 -0.84 23.95 1.81
CA LEU A 52 -0.04 23.69 0.62
C LEU A 52 1.14 24.64 0.63
N ASP A 53 2.34 24.13 0.36
CA ASP A 53 3.54 24.96 0.17
C ASP A 53 3.27 25.93 -0.99
N PRO A 54 3.27 27.25 -0.76
CA PRO A 54 2.87 28.23 -1.76
C PRO A 54 3.89 28.39 -2.90
N ILE A 55 5.10 27.86 -2.75
CA ILE A 55 6.18 27.92 -3.74
C ILE A 55 6.21 26.62 -4.54
N ASN A 56 6.25 25.49 -3.85
CA ASN A 56 6.50 24.18 -4.46
C ASN A 56 5.21 23.45 -4.86
N PHE A 57 4.13 23.65 -4.10
CA PHE A 57 2.82 23.02 -4.31
C PHE A 57 1.65 24.02 -4.36
N PRO A 58 1.77 25.12 -5.12
CA PRO A 58 0.75 26.16 -5.15
C PRO A 58 -0.63 25.62 -5.59
N LEU A 59 -1.68 26.11 -4.92
CA LEU A 59 -3.05 25.59 -5.02
C LEU A 59 -3.58 25.50 -6.46
N GLU A 60 -3.32 26.51 -7.29
CA GLU A 60 -3.82 26.53 -8.67
C GLU A 60 -3.14 25.47 -9.55
N GLN A 61 -1.86 25.21 -9.35
CA GLN A 61 -1.12 24.15 -10.04
C GLN A 61 -1.58 22.77 -9.53
N MET A 62 -1.76 22.61 -8.22
CA MET A 62 -2.28 21.37 -7.65
C MET A 62 -3.70 21.05 -8.13
N ARG A 63 -4.58 22.05 -8.26
CA ARG A 63 -5.91 21.88 -8.85
C ARG A 63 -5.82 21.39 -10.29
N LYS A 64 -4.92 21.97 -11.10
CA LYS A 64 -4.70 21.53 -12.49
C LYS A 64 -4.18 20.10 -12.55
N PHE A 65 -3.19 19.77 -11.73
CA PHE A 65 -2.60 18.44 -11.64
C PHE A 65 -3.64 17.39 -11.26
N VAL A 66 -4.37 17.59 -10.16
CA VAL A 66 -5.43 16.67 -9.72
C VAL A 66 -6.57 16.59 -10.74
N GLY A 67 -6.91 17.71 -11.38
CA GLY A 67 -7.86 17.76 -12.50
C GLY A 67 -7.42 16.89 -13.67
N SER A 68 -6.15 16.93 -14.05
CA SER A 68 -5.57 16.09 -15.10
C SER A 68 -5.62 14.61 -14.74
N LEU A 69 -5.23 14.24 -13.52
CA LEU A 69 -5.35 12.87 -13.03
C LEU A 69 -6.80 12.35 -13.16
N HIS A 70 -7.77 13.15 -12.72
CA HIS A 70 -9.18 12.77 -12.78
C HIS A 70 -9.70 12.62 -14.21
N GLN A 71 -9.28 13.49 -15.14
CA GLN A 71 -9.61 13.38 -16.57
C GLN A 71 -9.04 12.09 -17.18
N ASN A 72 -7.89 11.64 -16.71
CA ASN A 72 -7.26 10.38 -17.12
C ASN A 72 -7.76 9.15 -16.34
N GLY A 73 -8.81 9.30 -15.53
CA GLY A 73 -9.38 8.20 -14.72
C GLY A 73 -8.62 7.89 -13.43
N GLN A 74 -7.46 8.51 -13.21
CA GLN A 74 -6.59 8.31 -12.05
C GLN A 74 -7.16 8.98 -10.79
N LYS A 75 -6.52 8.76 -9.64
CA LYS A 75 -6.86 9.35 -8.34
C LYS A 75 -5.62 9.97 -7.69
N TYR A 76 -5.88 10.80 -6.69
CA TYR A 76 -4.85 11.45 -5.90
C TYR A 76 -5.10 11.22 -4.41
N VAL A 77 -4.05 10.91 -3.66
CA VAL A 77 -4.10 10.71 -2.20
C VAL A 77 -2.96 11.49 -1.57
N VAL A 78 -3.21 12.13 -0.43
CA VAL A 78 -2.20 12.89 0.32
C VAL A 78 -1.96 12.26 1.67
N SER A 79 -0.73 12.38 2.18
CA SER A 79 -0.44 12.11 3.59
C SER A 79 -1.09 13.17 4.47
N LEU A 80 -1.53 12.79 5.67
CA LEU A 80 -1.93 13.68 6.74
C LEU A 80 -1.32 13.14 8.03
N ASP A 81 -0.68 14.03 8.77
CA ASP A 81 -0.26 13.75 10.13
C ASP A 81 -1.45 14.05 11.08
N LEU A 82 -1.36 13.55 12.32
CA LEU A 82 -2.46 13.70 13.29
C LEU A 82 -2.19 14.87 14.26
N GLU A 83 -1.04 15.52 14.13
CA GLU A 83 -0.52 16.48 15.08
C GLU A 83 -0.74 17.93 14.63
N VAL A 84 -1.19 18.78 15.55
CA VAL A 84 -1.44 20.19 15.24
C VAL A 84 -0.31 21.05 15.76
N VAL A 85 0.35 21.80 14.87
CA VAL A 85 1.45 22.70 15.22
C VAL A 85 1.04 23.67 16.31
N LYS A 86 1.86 23.75 17.37
CA LYS A 86 1.74 24.76 18.41
C LYS A 86 2.29 26.06 17.86
N GLU A 87 1.46 26.77 17.10
CA GLU A 87 1.78 28.10 16.60
C GLU A 87 0.95 29.14 17.35
N ALA A 88 1.63 29.95 18.17
CA ALA A 88 1.01 31.07 18.87
C ALA A 88 0.75 32.29 17.95
N GLN A 89 1.19 32.23 16.68
CA GLN A 89 0.92 33.27 15.70
C GLN A 89 -0.44 33.04 15.02
N ILE A 90 -1.15 34.14 14.80
CA ILE A 90 -2.60 34.26 14.56
C ILE A 90 -3.06 33.64 13.21
N MET A 91 -2.20 32.93 12.46
CA MET A 91 -2.46 32.55 11.07
C MET A 91 -2.75 31.07 10.82
N TYR A 92 -2.47 30.15 11.76
CA TYR A 92 -2.79 28.73 11.55
C TYR A 92 -4.21 28.37 12.02
N GLY A 93 -5.14 28.33 11.08
CA GLY A 93 -6.57 28.13 11.36
C GLY A 93 -6.91 26.84 12.10
N THR A 94 -6.24 25.73 11.79
CA THR A 94 -6.49 24.43 12.44
C THR A 94 -6.15 24.47 13.93
N TYR A 95 -5.01 25.07 14.31
CA TYR A 95 -4.67 25.29 15.72
C TYR A 95 -5.72 26.16 16.44
N ILE A 96 -6.13 27.28 15.82
CA ILE A 96 -7.11 28.20 16.41
C ILE A 96 -8.46 27.50 16.63
N ARG A 97 -8.95 26.75 15.64
CA ARG A 97 -10.20 25.97 15.75
C ARG A 97 -10.08 24.90 16.83
N GLY A 98 -8.94 24.21 16.90
CA GLY A 98 -8.70 23.15 17.89
C GLY A 98 -8.65 23.67 19.32
N MET A 99 -7.93 24.78 19.56
CA MET A 99 -7.90 25.45 20.87
C MET A 99 -9.30 25.92 21.29
N LYS A 100 -10.06 26.52 20.38
CA LYS A 100 -11.43 26.99 20.64
C LYS A 100 -12.38 25.84 21.00
N ALA A 101 -12.17 24.66 20.41
CA ALA A 101 -12.99 23.48 20.64
C ALA A 101 -12.50 22.58 21.80
N ASP A 102 -11.40 22.94 22.47
CA ASP A 102 -10.76 22.19 23.57
C ASP A 102 -10.47 20.71 23.25
N ILE A 103 -9.99 20.45 22.03
CA ILE A 103 -9.87 19.10 21.47
C ILE A 103 -8.53 18.43 21.75
N PHE A 104 -7.55 19.10 22.37
CA PHE A 104 -6.24 18.52 22.60
C PHE A 104 -6.19 17.63 23.86
N ILE A 105 -5.33 16.61 23.83
CA ILE A 105 -4.92 15.81 24.98
C ILE A 105 -4.24 16.75 25.97
N LYS A 106 -4.53 16.58 27.27
CA LYS A 106 -3.98 17.42 28.34
C LYS A 106 -3.14 16.60 29.32
N ARG A 107 -2.11 17.25 29.87
CA ARG A 107 -1.35 16.81 31.04
C ARG A 107 -1.36 17.95 32.04
N ASP A 108 -1.74 17.67 33.29
CA ASP A 108 -1.84 18.69 34.35
C ASP A 108 -2.77 19.87 34.00
N GLY A 109 -3.84 19.59 33.25
CA GLY A 109 -4.84 20.57 32.83
C GLY A 109 -4.47 21.43 31.62
N ILE A 110 -3.25 21.31 31.08
CA ILE A 110 -2.78 22.05 29.90
C ILE A 110 -2.56 21.11 28.70
N PRO A 111 -2.71 21.58 27.45
CA PRO A 111 -2.44 20.76 26.26
C PRO A 111 -1.04 20.14 26.31
N TYR A 112 -0.96 18.83 26.07
CA TYR A 112 0.28 18.08 26.10
C TYR A 112 1.14 18.45 24.89
N LEU A 113 2.35 18.93 25.16
CA LEU A 113 3.32 19.38 24.16
C LEU A 113 4.22 18.23 23.72
N GLY A 114 4.20 17.90 22.43
CA GLY A 114 5.17 17.03 21.78
C GLY A 114 6.03 17.75 20.75
N VAL A 115 6.89 16.98 20.08
CA VAL A 115 7.71 17.45 18.96
C VAL A 115 7.66 16.42 17.84
N VAL A 116 7.26 16.84 16.64
CA VAL A 116 7.13 16.03 15.42
C VAL A 116 7.72 16.82 14.23
N TRP A 117 7.43 16.46 12.98
CA TRP A 117 7.97 17.08 11.76
C TRP A 117 7.95 18.62 11.75
N PRO A 118 6.83 19.30 12.04
CA PRO A 118 6.79 20.76 12.06
C PRO A 118 7.40 21.38 13.34
N GLY A 119 7.97 20.58 14.23
CA GLY A 119 8.47 21.01 15.54
C GLY A 119 7.42 20.83 16.64
N PRO A 120 7.23 21.82 17.53
CA PRO A 120 6.32 21.68 18.68
C PRO A 120 4.84 21.52 18.25
N VAL A 121 4.15 20.53 18.80
CA VAL A 121 2.76 20.17 18.44
C VAL A 121 1.89 19.86 19.66
N TYR A 122 0.57 19.95 19.49
CA TYR A 122 -0.43 19.35 20.37
C TYR A 122 -1.12 18.16 19.69
N PHE A 123 -1.45 17.16 20.49
CA PHE A 123 -2.12 15.95 20.01
C PHE A 123 -3.62 16.07 20.20
N PRO A 124 -4.42 15.96 19.14
CA PRO A 124 -5.86 15.89 19.23
C PRO A 124 -6.34 14.64 20.01
N ASP A 125 -7.32 14.80 20.89
CA ASP A 125 -7.91 13.75 21.73
C ASP A 125 -9.15 13.16 21.05
N PHE A 126 -8.93 12.17 20.18
CA PHE A 126 -9.97 11.49 19.41
C PHE A 126 -11.01 10.74 20.25
N SER A 127 -10.85 10.65 21.57
CA SER A 127 -11.89 10.13 22.48
C SER A 127 -12.99 11.16 22.76
N LYS A 128 -12.67 12.46 22.64
CA LYS A 128 -13.65 13.53 22.72
C LYS A 128 -14.52 13.52 21.47
N SER A 129 -15.80 13.88 21.65
CA SER A 129 -16.76 14.06 20.55
C SER A 129 -17.02 15.56 20.29
N PRO A 130 -16.10 16.30 19.64
CA PRO A 130 -16.27 17.70 19.29
C PRO A 130 -17.10 17.93 18.02
N GLY A 131 -17.84 16.93 17.51
CA GLY A 131 -18.68 17.12 16.32
C GLY A 131 -17.90 17.61 15.09
N ILE A 132 -18.18 18.83 14.62
CA ILE A 132 -17.68 19.44 13.37
C ILE A 132 -16.15 19.52 13.29
N PHE A 133 -15.41 19.58 14.40
CA PHE A 133 -13.94 19.66 14.34
C PHE A 133 -13.32 18.41 13.70
N TRP A 134 -13.74 17.21 14.14
CA TRP A 134 -13.31 15.97 13.48
C TRP A 134 -13.91 15.81 12.09
N ALA A 135 -15.01 16.52 11.81
CA ALA A 135 -15.55 16.57 10.46
C ALA A 135 -14.59 17.29 9.47
N GLU A 136 -13.61 18.01 10.01
CA GLU A 136 -12.60 18.78 9.29
C GLU A 136 -11.17 18.22 9.49
N GLU A 137 -10.93 17.34 10.47
CA GLU A 137 -9.61 16.92 10.93
C GLU A 137 -9.62 15.43 11.38
N ILE A 138 -8.61 14.64 11.00
CA ILE A 138 -8.80 13.23 10.58
C ILE A 138 -8.17 12.23 11.56
N GLN A 139 -8.87 11.16 11.98
CA GLN A 139 -8.33 9.86 12.52
C GLN A 139 -9.15 8.72 11.96
N SER A 140 -8.61 7.52 11.73
CA SER A 140 -9.18 6.50 10.81
C SER A 140 -10.71 6.38 10.77
N LYS A 141 -11.42 6.34 11.91
CA LYS A 141 -12.90 6.36 11.94
C LYS A 141 -13.48 7.74 11.59
N ALA A 142 -13.03 8.79 12.27
CA ALA A 142 -13.41 10.17 11.95
C ALA A 142 -13.11 10.52 10.47
N THR A 143 -11.96 10.13 9.94
CA THR A 143 -11.57 10.30 8.54
C THR A 143 -12.55 9.63 7.59
N GLU A 144 -12.88 8.38 7.87
CA GLU A 144 -13.81 7.61 7.06
C GLU A 144 -15.17 8.31 6.99
N GLU A 145 -15.72 8.70 8.15
CA GLU A 145 -16.99 9.40 8.28
C GLU A 145 -17.01 10.74 7.50
N VAL A 146 -15.92 11.50 7.57
CA VAL A 146 -15.75 12.76 6.82
C VAL A 146 -15.70 12.54 5.33
N LEU A 147 -14.84 11.63 4.87
CA LEU A 147 -14.67 11.37 3.45
C LEU A 147 -15.99 10.92 2.82
N VAL A 148 -16.77 10.09 3.50
CA VAL A 148 -18.11 9.70 3.04
C VAL A 148 -19.04 10.90 2.98
N LYS A 149 -19.07 11.74 4.03
CA LYS A 149 -19.94 12.93 4.09
C LYS A 149 -19.61 13.96 3.01
N VAL A 150 -18.33 14.23 2.77
CA VAL A 150 -17.86 15.26 1.81
C VAL A 150 -17.97 14.78 0.38
N THR A 151 -17.67 13.51 0.11
CA THR A 151 -17.58 13.00 -1.28
C THR A 151 -18.85 12.28 -1.75
N GLY A 152 -19.71 11.81 -0.84
CA GLY A 152 -20.85 10.94 -1.15
C GLY A 152 -20.46 9.59 -1.74
N LYS A 153 -19.18 9.18 -1.61
CA LYS A 153 -18.61 7.96 -2.19
C LYS A 153 -17.99 7.10 -1.09
N ARG A 154 -17.70 5.83 -1.41
CA ARG A 154 -16.89 4.97 -0.52
C ARG A 154 -15.53 5.63 -0.30
N SER A 155 -15.17 5.77 0.97
CA SER A 155 -13.91 6.31 1.45
C SER A 155 -12.74 5.34 1.20
N PHE A 156 -11.53 5.89 1.23
CA PHE A 156 -10.31 5.10 1.32
C PHE A 156 -9.37 5.81 2.28
N VAL A 157 -8.99 5.10 3.34
CA VAL A 157 -8.07 5.56 4.37
C VAL A 157 -7.00 4.49 4.51
N LEU A 158 -5.74 4.93 4.60
CA LEU A 158 -4.61 4.07 4.85
C LEU A 158 -3.98 4.50 6.17
N GLY A 159 -4.02 3.64 7.19
CA GLY A 159 -3.58 3.94 8.55
C GLY A 159 -2.35 3.14 8.95
N ARG A 160 -1.36 3.82 9.56
CA ARG A 160 -0.15 3.17 10.09
C ARG A 160 -0.44 2.45 11.40
N SER A 161 -1.03 3.16 12.36
CA SER A 161 -1.44 2.57 13.65
C SER A 161 -2.81 1.90 13.52
N THR A 162 -2.96 0.74 14.17
CA THR A 162 -4.21 -0.06 14.13
C THR A 162 -4.51 -0.69 15.48
N PHE A 163 -5.78 -0.97 15.73
CA PHE A 163 -6.27 -1.77 16.85
C PHE A 163 -7.31 -2.80 16.34
N LEU A 164 -7.78 -3.68 17.24
CA LEU A 164 -8.89 -4.59 16.94
C LEU A 164 -10.11 -3.82 16.40
N GLY A 165 -10.57 -4.22 15.22
CA GLY A 165 -11.68 -3.57 14.52
C GLY A 165 -11.29 -2.46 13.54
N SER A 166 -10.01 -2.06 13.46
CA SER A 166 -9.56 -1.02 12.51
C SER A 166 -9.89 -1.32 11.05
N GLY A 167 -9.91 -2.61 10.65
CA GLY A 167 -10.22 -3.02 9.28
C GLY A 167 -11.64 -2.70 8.81
N LYS A 168 -12.54 -2.28 9.72
CA LYS A 168 -13.85 -1.72 9.36
C LYS A 168 -13.75 -0.33 8.74
N TYR A 169 -12.68 0.41 9.03
CA TYR A 169 -12.55 1.83 8.70
C TYR A 169 -11.35 2.13 7.78
N THR A 170 -10.28 1.33 7.87
CA THR A 170 -9.01 1.66 7.20
C THR A 170 -8.31 0.44 6.61
N ALA A 171 -7.61 0.66 5.51
CA ALA A 171 -6.52 -0.19 5.05
C ALA A 171 -5.28 0.03 5.95
N HIS A 172 -4.29 -0.84 5.81
CA HIS A 172 -3.03 -0.78 6.55
C HIS A 172 -1.81 -1.02 5.64
N TRP A 173 -0.64 -0.51 6.04
CA TRP A 173 0.64 -0.95 5.47
C TRP A 173 1.60 -1.31 6.59
N THR A 174 2.47 -2.30 6.39
CA THR A 174 3.34 -2.83 7.48
C THR A 174 4.43 -1.86 7.97
N GLY A 175 4.34 -0.57 7.66
CA GLY A 175 5.29 0.45 8.09
C GLY A 175 6.60 0.45 7.29
N ASP A 176 7.67 0.82 7.98
CA ASP A 176 8.95 1.22 7.40
C ASP A 176 9.86 0.00 7.18
N ASN A 177 9.41 -0.94 6.34
CA ASN A 177 10.20 -2.10 5.93
C ASN A 177 11.47 -1.68 5.17
N ALA A 178 12.55 -2.45 5.29
CA ALA A 178 13.80 -2.14 4.60
C ALA A 178 13.91 -2.82 3.23
N ALA A 179 14.74 -2.26 2.35
CA ALA A 179 15.09 -2.81 1.06
C ALA A 179 16.03 -4.02 1.20
N THR A 180 15.55 -5.10 1.82
CA THR A 180 16.30 -6.34 2.02
C THR A 180 15.51 -7.57 1.58
N TRP A 181 16.21 -8.69 1.35
CA TRP A 181 15.57 -9.97 1.04
C TRP A 181 14.83 -10.58 2.23
N ASP A 182 15.28 -10.30 3.46
CA ASP A 182 14.61 -10.75 4.68
C ASP A 182 13.26 -10.01 4.83
N ASP A 183 13.25 -8.69 4.64
CA ASP A 183 12.01 -7.90 4.63
C ASP A 183 11.05 -8.35 3.53
N LEU A 184 11.57 -8.68 2.33
CA LEU A 184 10.75 -9.28 1.28
C LEU A 184 10.04 -10.54 1.80
N ALA A 185 10.77 -11.45 2.46
CA ALA A 185 10.20 -12.67 3.03
C ALA A 185 9.23 -12.40 4.19
N TYR A 186 9.57 -11.50 5.12
CA TYR A 186 8.76 -11.18 6.31
C TYR A 186 7.41 -10.58 5.99
N THR A 187 7.26 -10.02 4.80
CA THR A 187 5.99 -9.39 4.45
C THR A 187 4.88 -10.38 4.14
N ILE A 188 5.21 -11.64 3.82
CA ILE A 188 4.20 -12.72 3.70
C ILE A 188 3.51 -12.95 5.05
N PRO A 189 4.21 -13.35 6.14
CA PRO A 189 3.57 -13.58 7.41
C PRO A 189 2.88 -12.31 7.94
N SER A 190 3.46 -11.11 7.77
CA SER A 190 2.80 -9.87 8.18
C SER A 190 1.41 -9.70 7.55
N ILE A 191 1.30 -9.86 6.23
CA ILE A 191 0.02 -9.68 5.52
C ILE A 191 -0.97 -10.77 5.86
N LEU A 192 -0.50 -12.00 6.02
CA LEU A 192 -1.34 -13.10 6.48
C LEU A 192 -1.89 -12.83 7.89
N SER A 193 -1.08 -12.31 8.80
CA SER A 193 -1.52 -11.91 10.14
C SER A 193 -2.58 -10.82 10.10
N PHE A 194 -2.39 -9.76 9.31
CA PHE A 194 -3.38 -8.69 9.17
C PHE A 194 -4.70 -9.17 8.56
N GLY A 195 -4.62 -10.14 7.64
CA GLY A 195 -5.79 -10.88 7.17
C GLY A 195 -6.57 -11.52 8.31
N ILE A 196 -5.90 -12.23 9.22
CA ILE A 196 -6.49 -12.85 10.41
C ILE A 196 -7.03 -11.81 11.39
N PHE A 197 -6.39 -10.65 11.51
CA PHE A 197 -6.84 -9.54 12.36
C PHE A 197 -8.09 -8.82 11.83
N GLY A 198 -8.64 -9.26 10.70
CA GLY A 198 -9.80 -8.63 10.07
C GLY A 198 -9.45 -7.32 9.37
N ILE A 199 -8.18 -7.15 8.96
CA ILE A 199 -7.69 -6.02 8.17
C ILE A 199 -7.24 -6.58 6.81
N PRO A 200 -8.19 -6.95 5.94
CA PRO A 200 -7.89 -7.66 4.70
C PRO A 200 -7.22 -6.76 3.66
N MET A 201 -7.35 -5.43 3.77
CA MET A 201 -6.66 -4.47 2.91
C MET A 201 -5.34 -4.05 3.53
N VAL A 202 -4.30 -4.85 3.26
CA VAL A 202 -2.96 -4.63 3.79
C VAL A 202 -1.90 -4.74 2.68
N GLU A 203 -0.83 -3.96 2.82
CA GLU A 203 0.36 -4.06 1.96
C GLU A 203 1.66 -3.89 2.76
N ALA A 204 2.80 -3.98 2.07
CA ALA A 204 3.94 -3.16 2.47
C ALA A 204 4.47 -2.37 1.27
N ASN A 205 5.51 -1.56 1.51
CA ASN A 205 6.14 -0.79 0.45
C ASN A 205 6.93 -1.72 -0.48
N ILE A 206 6.57 -1.71 -1.76
CA ILE A 206 7.28 -2.45 -2.81
C ILE A 206 8.69 -1.86 -2.94
N CYS A 207 9.67 -2.71 -3.23
CA CYS A 207 11.10 -2.38 -3.30
C CYS A 207 11.78 -1.98 -1.97
N GLY A 208 10.99 -1.79 -0.90
CA GLY A 208 11.44 -1.44 0.44
C GLY A 208 11.36 0.07 0.67
N PHE A 209 11.06 0.47 1.91
CA PHE A 209 11.01 1.88 2.29
C PHE A 209 12.38 2.40 2.73
N ALA A 210 13.01 1.74 3.69
CA ALA A 210 14.32 2.13 4.20
C ALA A 210 15.44 1.49 3.37
N ARG A 211 16.59 2.18 3.24
CA ARG A 211 17.79 1.74 2.48
C ARG A 211 17.57 1.73 0.96
N ASN A 212 18.69 1.80 0.23
CA ASN A 212 18.69 1.71 -1.22
C ASN A 212 18.35 0.29 -1.68
N THR A 213 17.35 0.17 -2.55
CA THR A 213 17.03 -1.07 -3.22
C THR A 213 18.04 -1.39 -4.33
N THR A 214 17.96 -2.61 -4.87
CA THR A 214 18.74 -3.04 -6.04
C THR A 214 17.79 -3.44 -7.16
N GLU A 215 18.27 -3.40 -8.41
CA GLU A 215 17.45 -3.81 -9.56
C GLU A 215 16.91 -5.23 -9.40
N GLU A 216 17.74 -6.18 -8.95
CA GLU A 216 17.26 -7.54 -8.70
C GLU A 216 16.20 -7.54 -7.60
N LEU A 217 16.48 -6.97 -6.43
CA LEU A 217 15.53 -6.98 -5.31
C LEU A 217 14.21 -6.31 -5.70
N CYS A 218 14.23 -5.13 -6.31
CA CYS A 218 13.04 -4.39 -6.71
C CYS A 218 12.25 -5.13 -7.80
N ARG A 219 12.94 -5.70 -8.80
CA ARG A 219 12.31 -6.56 -9.82
C ARG A 219 11.61 -7.74 -9.16
N ARG A 220 12.28 -8.40 -8.20
CA ARG A 220 11.74 -9.55 -7.46
C ARG A 220 10.58 -9.15 -6.56
N TRP A 221 10.60 -7.92 -6.06
CA TRP A 221 9.55 -7.37 -5.22
C TRP A 221 8.26 -7.11 -6.01
N ILE A 222 8.36 -6.46 -7.18
CA ILE A 222 7.18 -6.18 -8.03
C ILE A 222 6.67 -7.43 -8.76
N GLN A 223 7.54 -8.41 -9.03
CA GLN A 223 7.17 -9.63 -9.76
C GLN A 223 5.95 -10.33 -9.15
N HIS A 224 5.15 -11.00 -10.00
CA HIS A 224 4.12 -11.92 -9.56
C HIS A 224 3.67 -12.94 -10.60
N LEU A 225 3.25 -14.06 -10.01
CA LEU A 225 2.67 -15.30 -10.56
C LEU A 225 3.57 -16.05 -11.53
N ALA A 226 3.82 -17.32 -11.18
CA ALA A 226 3.92 -18.40 -12.14
C ALA A 226 3.41 -19.70 -11.55
N PHE A 227 2.25 -20.14 -12.00
CA PHE A 227 1.88 -21.52 -11.78
C PHE A 227 2.60 -22.38 -12.84
N HIS A 228 2.91 -23.64 -12.51
CA HIS A 228 3.20 -24.68 -13.50
C HIS A 228 2.59 -26.01 -13.06
N LEU A 229 2.16 -26.78 -14.06
CA LEU A 229 1.72 -28.16 -13.93
C LEU A 229 2.90 -29.03 -13.54
N LEU A 230 2.77 -29.80 -12.47
CA LEU A 230 3.59 -30.99 -12.26
C LEU A 230 2.70 -32.11 -11.70
N ASN A 231 2.58 -33.19 -12.47
CA ASN A 231 2.15 -34.48 -11.95
C ASN A 231 3.34 -35.08 -11.20
N SER A 232 3.26 -35.19 -9.87
CA SER A 232 4.20 -35.96 -9.06
C SER A 232 3.46 -36.59 -7.88
N LYS A 233 4.03 -37.68 -7.35
CA LYS A 233 3.56 -38.38 -6.15
C LYS A 233 4.12 -37.78 -4.84
N SER A 234 4.75 -36.60 -4.88
CA SER A 234 5.35 -35.90 -3.74
C SER A 234 4.67 -34.55 -3.51
N ASN A 235 4.49 -34.13 -2.26
CA ASN A 235 3.89 -32.84 -1.91
C ASN A 235 4.85 -31.64 -2.07
N TYR A 236 6.14 -31.88 -2.32
CA TYR A 236 7.12 -30.83 -2.59
C TYR A 236 7.54 -30.83 -4.06
N PHE A 237 7.41 -29.66 -4.70
CA PHE A 237 7.71 -29.45 -6.10
C PHE A 237 8.73 -28.32 -6.28
N ARG A 238 9.79 -28.60 -7.04
CA ARG A 238 10.75 -27.56 -7.45
C ARG A 238 10.21 -26.83 -8.67
N ILE A 239 9.74 -25.61 -8.48
CA ILE A 239 9.19 -24.78 -9.55
C ILE A 239 10.34 -24.02 -10.22
N ARG A 240 10.58 -24.24 -11.52
CA ARG A 240 11.55 -23.47 -12.34
C ARG A 240 11.01 -22.11 -12.82
N ALA A 241 9.82 -21.74 -12.36
CA ALA A 241 9.19 -20.49 -12.70
C ALA A 241 9.34 -19.49 -11.56
N LEU A 242 9.75 -18.29 -11.96
CA LEU A 242 10.04 -17.14 -11.13
C LEU A 242 8.73 -16.58 -10.55
N MET A 243 8.29 -17.14 -9.43
CA MET A 243 7.10 -16.72 -8.69
C MET A 243 7.51 -15.70 -7.62
N TYR A 244 6.74 -14.64 -7.43
CA TYR A 244 7.06 -13.50 -6.55
C TYR A 244 5.80 -12.95 -5.92
N LEU A 245 5.84 -11.78 -5.26
CA LEU A 245 5.09 -11.56 -4.02
C LEU A 245 3.98 -10.48 -4.03
N ARG A 246 3.97 -9.43 -4.88
CA ARG A 246 3.16 -8.21 -4.53
C ARG A 246 2.06 -7.62 -5.41
N ALA A 247 2.06 -7.72 -6.73
CA ALA A 247 0.87 -7.36 -7.54
C ALA A 247 -0.46 -8.11 -7.21
N PHE A 248 -0.56 -8.96 -6.17
CA PHE A 248 -1.78 -9.61 -5.64
C PHE A 248 -2.02 -9.29 -4.18
N TYR A 249 -1.16 -8.46 -3.58
CA TYR A 249 -1.56 -7.83 -2.34
C TYR A 249 -2.86 -7.07 -2.58
N PRO A 250 -3.79 -7.10 -1.63
CA PRO A 250 -5.04 -6.37 -1.72
C PRO A 250 -4.82 -4.92 -2.15
N PHE A 251 -3.75 -4.33 -1.64
CA PHE A 251 -3.27 -2.98 -1.93
C PHE A 251 -1.80 -3.06 -2.40
N ALA A 252 -1.40 -2.27 -3.41
CA ALA A 252 -0.08 -2.38 -4.04
C ALA A 252 0.54 -1.01 -4.34
N ARG A 253 1.49 -0.61 -3.50
CA ARG A 253 2.17 0.69 -3.55
C ARG A 253 3.68 0.59 -3.55
N ASP A 254 4.32 1.41 -4.37
CA ASP A 254 5.75 1.72 -4.28
C ASP A 254 5.96 3.01 -3.48
N HIS A 255 6.83 2.94 -2.47
CA HIS A 255 7.15 4.04 -1.55
C HIS A 255 8.57 3.85 -1.00
N SER A 256 9.34 4.94 -0.93
CA SER A 256 10.74 4.95 -0.45
C SER A 256 10.98 6.15 0.46
N ASP A 257 11.97 6.05 1.35
CA ASP A 257 12.46 7.19 2.13
C ASP A 257 13.10 8.27 1.24
N LYS A 258 12.96 9.54 1.64
CA LYS A 258 13.43 10.70 0.88
C LYS A 258 14.93 10.72 0.56
N ASN A 259 15.76 9.99 1.33
CA ASN A 259 17.21 9.99 1.17
C ASN A 259 17.72 8.81 0.32
N ASN A 260 16.84 7.92 -0.11
CA ASN A 260 17.21 6.77 -0.93
C ASN A 260 17.29 7.13 -2.42
N VAL A 261 17.88 6.22 -3.19
CA VAL A 261 17.79 6.26 -4.66
C VAL A 261 16.33 6.14 -5.12
N ARG A 262 16.01 6.81 -6.23
CA ARG A 262 14.71 6.69 -6.90
C ARG A 262 14.50 5.23 -7.31
N GLN A 263 13.28 4.73 -7.06
CA GLN A 263 12.95 3.32 -7.26
C GLN A 263 11.65 3.10 -8.02
N GLU A 264 11.08 4.14 -8.64
CA GLU A 264 9.89 3.97 -9.48
C GLU A 264 10.10 2.85 -10.49
N LEU A 265 9.04 2.11 -10.80
CA LEU A 265 9.14 0.88 -11.59
C LEU A 265 9.67 1.09 -13.02
N TYR A 266 9.71 2.33 -13.51
CA TYR A 266 10.29 2.69 -14.80
C TYR A 266 11.79 3.02 -14.76
N VAL A 267 12.43 3.07 -13.58
CA VAL A 267 13.84 3.43 -13.42
C VAL A 267 14.78 2.40 -14.05
N TRP A 268 14.45 1.10 -13.92
CA TRP A 268 15.21 0.02 -14.53
C TRP A 268 14.39 -0.70 -15.59
N ASP A 269 14.98 -0.95 -16.76
CA ASP A 269 14.29 -1.63 -17.87
C ASP A 269 13.79 -3.03 -17.50
N SER A 270 14.55 -3.79 -16.71
CA SER A 270 14.15 -5.13 -16.29
C SER A 270 12.99 -5.11 -15.28
N VAL A 271 12.94 -4.09 -14.42
CA VAL A 271 11.83 -3.82 -13.49
C VAL A 271 10.61 -3.35 -14.27
N ALA A 272 10.76 -2.44 -15.23
CA ALA A 272 9.68 -1.93 -16.06
C ALA A 272 9.02 -3.03 -16.90
N ALA A 273 9.84 -3.85 -17.56
CA ALA A 273 9.37 -4.98 -18.37
C ALA A 273 8.60 -6.01 -17.52
N THR A 274 9.08 -6.24 -16.30
CA THR A 274 8.40 -7.04 -15.31
C THR A 274 7.07 -6.41 -14.89
N ALA A 275 7.10 -5.14 -14.47
CA ALA A 275 5.96 -4.39 -13.95
C ALA A 275 4.80 -4.40 -14.95
N ARG A 276 5.08 -4.17 -16.24
CA ARG A 276 4.07 -4.27 -17.31
C ARG A 276 3.38 -5.62 -17.33
N LYS A 277 4.13 -6.73 -17.28
CA LYS A 277 3.55 -8.08 -17.32
C LYS A 277 2.66 -8.36 -16.12
N VAL A 278 3.16 -8.04 -14.92
CA VAL A 278 2.52 -8.43 -13.65
C VAL A 278 1.35 -7.54 -13.30
N LEU A 279 1.45 -6.22 -13.55
CA LEU A 279 0.34 -5.31 -13.36
C LEU A 279 -0.75 -5.57 -14.39
N TRP A 280 -0.43 -5.94 -15.63
CA TRP A 280 -1.47 -6.33 -16.59
C TRP A 280 -2.29 -7.53 -16.11
N LEU A 281 -1.63 -8.53 -15.53
CA LEU A 281 -2.31 -9.69 -14.92
C LEU A 281 -3.14 -9.29 -13.71
N ARG A 282 -2.61 -8.45 -12.81
CA ARG A 282 -3.38 -7.88 -11.68
C ARG A 282 -4.63 -7.18 -12.18
N TYR A 283 -4.50 -6.33 -13.20
CA TYR A 283 -5.61 -5.59 -13.78
C TYR A 283 -6.67 -6.52 -14.39
N ARG A 284 -6.26 -7.63 -15.01
CA ARG A 284 -7.18 -8.68 -15.48
C ARG A 284 -7.88 -9.42 -14.32
N LEU A 285 -7.23 -9.51 -13.17
CA LEU A 285 -7.75 -10.13 -11.94
C LEU A 285 -8.50 -9.16 -11.02
N LEU A 286 -8.68 -7.89 -11.41
CA LEU A 286 -9.45 -6.92 -10.62
C LEU A 286 -10.86 -7.41 -10.25
N PRO A 287 -11.64 -8.05 -11.16
CA PRO A 287 -12.93 -8.61 -10.77
C PRO A 287 -12.81 -9.67 -9.68
N TYR A 288 -11.79 -10.53 -9.74
CA TYR A 288 -11.52 -11.55 -8.73
C TYR A 288 -11.12 -10.92 -7.39
N LEU A 289 -10.17 -9.97 -7.40
CA LEU A 289 -9.76 -9.22 -6.22
C LEU A 289 -10.93 -8.47 -5.58
N TYR A 290 -11.82 -7.90 -6.39
CA TYR A 290 -13.01 -7.21 -5.91
C TYR A 290 -14.02 -8.17 -5.29
N THR A 291 -14.21 -9.37 -5.86
CA THR A 291 -15.01 -10.44 -5.25
C THR A 291 -14.44 -10.88 -3.91
N LEU A 292 -13.11 -11.01 -3.79
CA LEU A 292 -12.48 -11.34 -2.51
C LEU A 292 -12.65 -10.22 -1.47
N ASN A 293 -12.62 -8.95 -1.89
CA ASN A 293 -12.97 -7.83 -1.01
C ASN A 293 -14.43 -7.91 -0.55
N TYR A 294 -15.35 -8.30 -1.43
CA TYR A 294 -16.75 -8.53 -1.06
C TYR A 294 -16.91 -9.68 -0.05
N GLU A 295 -16.18 -10.79 -0.23
CA GLU A 295 -16.16 -11.87 0.75
C GLU A 295 -15.57 -11.42 2.09
N ALA A 296 -14.49 -10.65 2.06
CA ALA A 296 -13.89 -10.10 3.26
C ALA A 296 -14.86 -9.18 4.01
N HIS A 297 -15.59 -8.32 3.27
CA HIS A 297 -16.60 -7.43 3.82
C HIS A 297 -17.80 -8.17 4.44
N THR A 298 -18.28 -9.24 3.80
CA THR A 298 -19.51 -9.94 4.20
C THR A 298 -19.28 -11.08 5.19
N LYS A 299 -18.10 -11.70 5.18
CA LYS A 299 -17.78 -12.92 5.94
C LYS A 299 -16.53 -12.80 6.82
N GLY A 300 -15.77 -11.70 6.72
CA GLY A 300 -14.50 -11.54 7.42
C GLY A 300 -13.37 -12.42 6.89
N MET A 301 -13.50 -12.97 5.67
CA MET A 301 -12.48 -13.84 5.08
C MET A 301 -11.24 -13.04 4.65
N PRO A 302 -10.01 -13.46 4.99
CA PRO A 302 -8.81 -12.83 4.49
C PRO A 302 -8.70 -12.94 2.95
N ILE A 303 -8.15 -11.90 2.30
CA ILE A 303 -7.97 -11.88 0.84
C ILE A 303 -6.76 -12.77 0.47
N PRO A 304 -5.51 -12.41 0.83
CA PRO A 304 -4.45 -13.39 1.05
C PRO A 304 -4.78 -14.16 2.34
N ARG A 305 -4.73 -15.48 2.28
CA ARG A 305 -4.95 -16.33 3.44
C ARG A 305 -3.89 -17.41 3.54
N PRO A 306 -3.53 -17.83 4.77
CA PRO A 306 -2.66 -18.98 4.94
C PRO A 306 -3.25 -20.21 4.27
N ILE A 307 -2.41 -21.16 3.86
CA ILE A 307 -2.88 -22.38 3.21
C ILE A 307 -3.81 -23.17 4.16
N PHE A 308 -3.45 -23.25 5.45
CA PHE A 308 -4.25 -23.92 6.47
C PHE A 308 -5.66 -23.35 6.64
N PHE A 309 -5.92 -22.11 6.22
CA PHE A 309 -7.26 -21.50 6.29
C PHE A 309 -8.27 -22.20 5.37
N SER A 310 -7.79 -22.73 4.24
CA SER A 310 -8.62 -23.48 3.29
C SER A 310 -8.48 -24.99 3.47
N PHE A 311 -7.39 -25.45 4.09
CA PHE A 311 -7.02 -26.86 4.22
C PHE A 311 -6.55 -27.21 5.64
N PRO A 312 -7.38 -27.01 6.67
CA PRO A 312 -6.97 -27.18 8.07
C PRO A 312 -6.67 -28.64 8.44
N GLN A 313 -7.04 -29.62 7.61
CA GLN A 313 -6.78 -31.04 7.89
C GLN A 313 -5.33 -31.43 7.62
N ASP A 314 -4.58 -30.63 6.85
CA ASP A 314 -3.18 -30.87 6.53
C ASP A 314 -2.27 -30.05 7.45
N MET A 315 -1.81 -30.67 8.54
CA MET A 315 -0.96 -30.04 9.55
C MET A 315 0.39 -29.53 9.00
N THR A 316 0.84 -30.03 7.85
CA THR A 316 2.05 -29.54 7.17
C THR A 316 1.91 -28.06 6.82
N THR A 317 0.68 -27.62 6.54
CA THR A 317 0.39 -26.24 6.12
C THR A 317 0.48 -25.22 7.23
N TYR A 318 0.60 -25.65 8.50
CA TYR A 318 0.61 -24.76 9.66
C TYR A 318 1.93 -23.99 9.78
N GLU A 319 3.03 -24.62 9.36
CA GLU A 319 4.39 -24.05 9.39
C GLU A 319 4.75 -23.27 8.11
N ILE A 320 3.85 -23.23 7.12
CA ILE A 320 4.11 -22.56 5.86
C ILE A 320 3.89 -21.05 6.00
N ASN A 321 4.99 -20.30 6.00
CA ASN A 321 5.02 -18.84 6.10
C ASN A 321 5.59 -18.14 4.84
N SER A 322 5.97 -18.92 3.83
CA SER A 322 6.57 -18.43 2.58
C SER A 322 5.67 -18.64 1.36
N GLN A 323 4.45 -19.13 1.56
CA GLN A 323 3.42 -19.28 0.53
C GLN A 323 2.07 -18.81 1.07
N PHE A 324 1.18 -18.41 0.17
CA PHE A 324 -0.19 -18.04 0.55
C PHE A 324 -1.18 -18.35 -0.57
N LEU A 325 -2.46 -18.39 -0.21
CA LEU A 325 -3.55 -18.43 -1.17
C LEU A 325 -4.11 -17.02 -1.34
N LEU A 326 -4.36 -16.60 -2.58
CA LEU A 326 -5.29 -15.51 -2.87
C LEU A 326 -6.68 -16.12 -3.06
N GLY A 327 -7.59 -15.82 -2.14
CA GLY A 327 -8.87 -16.53 -2.08
C GLY A 327 -8.68 -18.01 -1.73
N ARG A 328 -9.44 -18.90 -2.37
CA ARG A 328 -9.34 -20.36 -2.14
C ARG A 328 -8.51 -21.10 -3.18
N ASP A 329 -8.37 -20.52 -4.38
CA ASP A 329 -8.03 -21.30 -5.58
C ASP A 329 -6.70 -20.91 -6.22
N MET A 330 -6.09 -19.79 -5.81
CA MET A 330 -4.84 -19.31 -6.37
C MET A 330 -3.71 -19.35 -5.35
N MET A 331 -2.76 -20.26 -5.53
CA MET A 331 -1.56 -20.32 -4.70
C MET A 331 -0.44 -19.46 -5.25
N VAL A 332 0.27 -18.79 -4.34
CA VAL A 332 1.45 -17.99 -4.63
C VAL A 332 2.63 -18.55 -3.80
N SER A 333 3.72 -18.93 -4.47
CA SER A 333 4.94 -19.47 -3.85
C SER A 333 6.18 -18.70 -4.29
N PRO A 334 6.48 -17.54 -3.69
CA PRO A 334 7.54 -16.65 -4.14
C PRO A 334 8.96 -17.20 -3.95
N VAL A 335 9.90 -16.83 -4.82
CA VAL A 335 11.35 -16.91 -4.56
C VAL A 335 11.74 -15.73 -3.67
N LEU A 336 12.49 -16.01 -2.61
CA LEU A 336 12.84 -15.03 -1.58
C LEU A 336 14.35 -14.92 -1.36
N LYS A 337 15.16 -15.39 -2.32
CA LYS A 337 16.62 -15.42 -2.23
C LYS A 337 17.28 -14.79 -3.47
N PRO A 338 18.41 -14.06 -3.30
CA PRO A 338 19.15 -13.49 -4.42
C PRO A 338 19.70 -14.57 -5.35
N GLY A 339 19.72 -14.30 -6.66
CA GLY A 339 20.24 -15.19 -7.69
C GLY A 339 19.43 -16.47 -7.93
N ALA A 340 18.40 -16.75 -7.13
CA ALA A 340 17.60 -17.96 -7.27
C ALA A 340 16.69 -17.90 -8.51
N VAL A 341 16.66 -19.01 -9.24
CA VAL A 341 15.81 -19.20 -10.44
C VAL A 341 14.73 -20.27 -10.24
N SER A 342 14.67 -20.87 -9.05
CA SER A 342 13.67 -21.86 -8.66
C SER A 342 13.35 -21.75 -7.17
N VAL A 343 12.18 -22.22 -6.79
CA VAL A 343 11.74 -22.35 -5.39
C VAL A 343 11.16 -23.74 -5.15
N ASP A 344 11.41 -24.29 -3.96
CA ASP A 344 10.74 -25.50 -3.50
C ASP A 344 9.44 -25.07 -2.81
N ALA A 345 8.32 -25.49 -3.38
CA ALA A 345 6.99 -25.12 -2.92
C ALA A 345 6.19 -26.36 -2.52
N TYR A 346 5.46 -26.24 -1.42
CA TYR A 346 4.48 -27.22 -0.98
C TYR A 346 3.21 -27.09 -1.82
N PHE A 347 2.68 -28.22 -2.27
CA PHE A 347 1.39 -28.32 -2.94
C PHE A 347 0.52 -29.34 -2.21
N LEU A 348 -0.73 -28.95 -1.99
CA LEU A 348 -1.76 -29.83 -1.50
C LEU A 348 -2.11 -30.90 -2.54
N ALA A 349 -2.64 -32.02 -2.06
CA ALA A 349 -3.17 -33.07 -2.92
C ALA A 349 -4.23 -32.49 -3.89
N GLY A 350 -4.02 -32.73 -5.18
CA GLY A 350 -4.88 -32.20 -6.24
C GLY A 350 -4.08 -31.76 -7.47
N ASN A 351 -4.80 -31.22 -8.45
CA ASN A 351 -4.20 -30.73 -9.69
C ASN A 351 -4.05 -29.21 -9.62
N TRP A 352 -2.83 -28.73 -9.81
CA TRP A 352 -2.51 -27.30 -9.86
C TRP A 352 -2.04 -26.92 -11.27
N PHE A 353 -2.63 -25.85 -11.82
CA PHE A 353 -2.46 -25.50 -13.23
C PHE A 353 -1.64 -24.24 -13.41
N GLY A 354 -0.73 -24.31 -14.39
CA GLY A 354 0.07 -23.20 -14.89
C GLY A 354 -0.73 -22.00 -15.41
N HIS A 355 -0.38 -20.75 -15.07
CA HIS A 355 -0.96 -19.59 -15.75
C HIS A 355 -0.06 -19.25 -16.96
N PRO A 356 -0.55 -19.26 -18.20
CA PRO A 356 0.33 -19.28 -19.38
C PRO A 356 1.26 -18.08 -19.58
N ARG A 357 1.00 -16.92 -18.94
CA ARG A 357 1.76 -15.67 -19.15
C ARG A 357 2.89 -15.43 -18.14
N THR A 358 3.28 -16.48 -17.44
CA THR A 358 4.17 -16.39 -16.29
C THR A 358 5.53 -17.03 -16.50
N SER A 359 5.75 -17.73 -17.61
CA SER A 359 7.10 -18.14 -18.02
C SER A 359 7.84 -16.93 -18.57
N LEU A 360 9.09 -16.74 -18.13
CA LEU A 360 10.02 -15.78 -18.71
C LEU A 360 10.70 -16.34 -19.96
N ASP A 361 10.02 -17.21 -20.73
CA ASP A 361 10.52 -17.65 -22.03
C ASP A 361 10.37 -16.52 -23.05
N SER A 362 11.39 -15.68 -23.09
CA SER A 362 11.84 -15.07 -24.34
C SER A 362 12.58 -16.14 -25.14
N GLY A 363 11.84 -16.93 -25.93
CA GLY A 363 12.40 -17.95 -26.81
C GLY A 363 11.36 -18.39 -27.83
N SER A 364 11.66 -18.15 -29.10
CA SER A 364 10.85 -18.39 -30.29
C SER A 364 10.36 -19.83 -30.48
N ARG A 365 9.12 -19.94 -30.99
CA ARG A 365 8.53 -20.99 -31.86
C ARG A 365 8.77 -22.46 -31.53
#